data_AF-A0A8C6YRE8-F1
#
_entry.id   AF-A0A8C6YRE8-F1
#
_cell.length_a   1.000
_cell.length_b   1.000
_cell.length_c   1.000
_cell.angle_alpha   90.00
_cell.angle_beta   90.00
_cell.angle_gamma   90.00
#
_symmetry.space_group_name_H-M   'P 1'
#
loop_
_entity.id
_entity.type
_entity.pdbx_description
1 polymer ?
#
loop_
_entity_poly.entity_id
_entity_poly.type
_entity_poly.pdbx_seq_one_letter_code
_entity_poly.pdbx_strand_id
1 'polypeptide(L)'
;MCFVSRESAEGGGVIVEVDDKVAKVRNIKADSRPDSTWDSREKIVAFSFDYCYWSVDPEDPKYASQEMVFQDLGTSVLMGAFRGYNICLFAYGQTGSGKTYTMMGTPVSCHFGFHDRVSCSFKACSMVLFLEIYNERVRDLLKQSDHKKPYTLRVREHPETGPYVQGLSQHLVTDYKQVVELLEKGIAKRRQQFYLDLAGSERADPSYCKDRITEGANINKSLVTLGIVISTLAQNSQMFSSCQSINTLTSEGESSHGGSPSSGSSGGARRQAYIPYRDSILTWLLKDSLGGNSKTIMIATISPASSSYNETMSTLRYASNAKNIINKPRVNEDANVKLIRELREEIDRLKTMLLSFELRNSSPSWSDDRDGNLTELVLQNEMKVRVICWML
;
A
#
# COMPACT_ATOMS: atom_id res chain seq x y z
N MET A 1 -2.18 12.76 10.62
CA MET A 1 -3.37 13.23 11.37
C MET A 1 -3.73 14.61 10.85
N CYS A 2 -4.98 14.89 10.48
CA CYS A 2 -5.40 16.27 10.21
C CYS A 2 -6.26 16.76 11.38
N PHE A 3 -5.72 17.62 12.25
CA PHE A 3 -6.56 18.32 13.21
C PHE A 3 -7.18 19.50 12.47
N VAL A 4 -8.47 19.41 12.20
CA VAL A 4 -9.17 20.49 11.50
C VAL A 4 -9.34 21.62 12.52
N SER A 5 -9.12 22.88 12.11
CA SER A 5 -9.36 24.09 12.95
C SER A 5 -10.74 24.14 13.61
N ARG A 6 -11.68 23.32 13.11
CA ARG A 6 -13.02 23.08 13.64
C ARG A 6 -13.02 22.37 15.00
N GLU A 7 -12.10 21.43 15.23
CA GLU A 7 -11.99 20.68 16.50
C GLU A 7 -11.44 21.56 17.63
N SER A 8 -10.56 22.53 17.32
CA SER A 8 -10.12 23.57 18.27
C SER A 8 -11.27 24.51 18.68
N ALA A 9 -12.21 24.79 17.76
CA ALA A 9 -13.35 25.67 18.02
C ALA A 9 -14.44 25.00 18.89
N GLU A 10 -14.52 23.67 18.89
CA GLU A 10 -15.50 22.89 19.67
C GLU A 10 -14.99 22.48 21.07
N GLY A 11 -13.78 22.91 21.47
CA GLY A 11 -13.22 22.62 22.80
C GLY A 11 -12.89 21.13 23.02
N GLY A 12 -12.68 20.37 21.94
CA GLY A 12 -12.39 18.94 22.01
C GLY A 12 -10.98 18.69 22.57
N GLY A 13 -10.89 18.01 23.72
CA GLY A 13 -9.61 17.58 24.27
C GLY A 13 -8.89 16.57 23.36
N VAL A 14 -7.56 16.69 23.28
CA VAL A 14 -6.70 15.75 22.55
C VAL A 14 -6.58 14.45 23.36
N ILE A 15 -6.92 13.31 22.73
CA ILE A 15 -6.91 11.97 23.35
C ILE A 15 -5.82 11.04 22.84
N VAL A 16 -5.14 11.41 21.76
CA VAL A 16 -4.11 10.58 21.13
C VAL A 16 -2.76 11.21 21.38
N GLU A 17 -1.81 10.36 21.77
CA GLU A 17 -0.40 10.71 21.90
C GLU A 17 0.42 9.74 21.06
N VAL A 18 1.40 10.26 20.32
CA VAL A 18 2.32 9.45 19.51
C VAL A 18 3.72 9.55 20.12
N ASP A 19 4.31 8.38 20.35
CA ASP A 19 5.62 8.20 20.93
C ASP A 19 6.39 7.16 20.10
N ASP A 20 7.27 7.66 19.24
CA ASP A 20 7.98 6.86 18.23
C ASP A 20 7.01 5.96 17.43
N LYS A 21 7.10 4.64 17.59
CA LYS A 21 6.26 3.65 16.90
C LYS A 21 4.98 3.27 17.65
N VAL A 22 4.65 3.99 18.72
CA VAL A 22 3.53 3.67 19.59
C VAL A 22 2.50 4.80 19.59
N ALA A 23 1.25 4.47 19.26
CA ALA A 23 0.11 5.34 19.41
C ALA A 23 -0.64 4.99 20.71
N LYS A 24 -0.76 5.96 21.63
CA LYS A 24 -1.46 5.84 22.91
C LYS A 24 -2.79 6.59 22.82
N VAL A 25 -3.88 5.97 23.25
CA VAL A 25 -5.22 6.57 23.29
C VAL A 25 -5.74 6.60 24.71
N ARG A 26 -6.08 7.80 25.21
CA ARG A 26 -6.66 8.00 26.54
C ARG A 26 -8.18 7.80 26.52
N ASN A 27 -8.68 7.00 27.45
CA ASN A 27 -10.10 6.74 27.63
C ASN A 27 -10.77 7.80 28.51
N ILE A 28 -11.52 8.71 27.89
CA ILE A 28 -12.21 9.81 28.61
C ILE A 28 -13.35 9.30 29.51
N LYS A 29 -13.96 8.15 29.19
CA LYS A 29 -15.07 7.60 29.99
C LYS A 29 -14.62 7.07 31.35
N ALA A 30 -13.32 6.90 31.58
CA ALA A 30 -12.76 6.47 32.85
C ALA A 30 -12.54 7.61 33.86
N ASP A 31 -12.58 8.88 33.43
CA ASP A 31 -12.31 10.05 34.29
C ASP A 31 -13.53 10.51 35.12
N SER A 32 -14.75 10.06 34.79
CA SER A 32 -15.98 10.50 35.47
C SER A 32 -16.34 9.73 36.75
N ARG A 33 -15.49 8.82 37.23
CA ARG A 33 -15.65 8.14 38.52
C ARG A 33 -14.61 8.64 39.53
N PRO A 34 -14.98 9.50 40.50
CA PRO A 34 -14.12 9.79 41.64
C PRO A 34 -14.08 8.54 42.53
N ASP A 35 -12.89 8.21 43.02
CA ASP A 35 -12.59 7.06 43.90
C ASP A 35 -12.78 5.66 43.30
N SER A 36 -11.76 5.22 42.58
CA SER A 36 -11.32 3.82 42.74
C SER A 36 -9.83 3.71 42.39
N THR A 37 -9.05 3.18 43.33
CA THR A 37 -7.66 2.74 43.16
C THR A 37 -7.62 1.51 42.24
N TRP A 38 -7.91 1.69 40.95
CA TRP A 38 -7.89 0.64 39.94
C TRP A 38 -6.97 1.02 38.76
N ASP A 39 -6.32 -0.02 38.24
CA ASP A 39 -5.14 -0.07 37.37
C ASP A 39 -5.08 1.01 36.26
N SER A 40 -4.03 1.84 36.27
CA SER A 40 -3.77 2.88 35.24
C SER A 40 -3.72 2.33 33.81
N ARG A 41 -3.58 1.01 33.64
CA ARG A 41 -3.59 0.30 32.34
C ARG A 41 -4.95 0.31 31.64
N GLU A 42 -6.08 0.46 32.34
CA GLU A 42 -7.40 0.59 31.68
C GLU A 42 -7.66 2.00 31.13
N LYS A 43 -6.88 3.00 31.55
CA LYS A 43 -7.06 4.40 31.17
C LYS A 43 -6.39 4.76 29.84
N ILE A 44 -5.35 4.03 29.44
CA ILE A 44 -4.59 4.30 28.21
C ILE A 44 -4.40 2.98 27.45
N VAL A 45 -4.84 2.95 26.20
CA VAL A 45 -4.57 1.80 25.31
C VAL A 45 -3.47 2.18 24.33
N ALA A 46 -2.44 1.34 24.24
CA ALA A 46 -1.29 1.54 23.37
C ALA A 46 -1.30 0.55 22.20
N PHE A 47 -0.96 1.03 21.01
CA PHE A 47 -0.82 0.25 19.79
C PHE A 47 0.55 0.50 19.17
N SER A 48 1.26 -0.55 18.79
CA SER A 48 2.58 -0.45 18.14
C SER A 48 2.47 -0.73 16.64
N PHE A 49 2.97 0.20 15.82
CA PHE A 49 2.97 0.08 14.36
C PHE A 49 4.40 0.12 13.80
N ASP A 50 4.54 -0.04 12.50
CA ASP A 50 5.85 0.05 11.85
C ASP A 50 6.32 1.51 11.77
N TYR A 51 5.37 2.43 11.59
CA TYR A 51 5.53 3.89 11.60
C TYR A 51 4.31 4.55 12.27
N CYS A 52 4.53 5.64 13.00
CA CYS A 52 3.48 6.53 13.49
C CYS A 52 3.85 7.98 13.19
N TYR A 53 2.89 8.76 12.69
CA TYR A 53 3.11 10.16 12.28
C TYR A 53 2.15 11.09 13.03
N TRP A 54 2.69 12.13 13.64
CA TRP A 54 1.93 13.21 14.28
C TRP A 54 1.93 14.43 13.35
N SER A 55 0.77 14.92 12.92
CA SER A 55 0.70 16.03 11.94
C SER A 55 -0.37 17.06 12.31
N VAL A 56 -0.61 17.24 13.61
CA VAL A 56 -1.68 18.09 14.14
C VAL A 56 -1.29 19.56 14.11
N ASP A 57 -0.13 19.87 14.69
CA ASP A 57 0.38 21.23 14.81
C ASP A 57 1.75 21.32 14.12
N PRO A 58 1.90 22.14 13.05
CA PRO A 58 3.18 22.36 12.37
C PRO A 58 4.29 22.90 13.27
N GLU A 59 3.94 23.57 14.37
CA GLU A 59 4.91 24.13 15.32
C GLU A 59 5.39 23.08 16.36
N ASP A 60 4.75 21.90 16.39
CA ASP A 60 5.16 20.81 17.27
C ASP A 60 6.50 20.21 16.78
N PRO A 61 7.53 20.07 17.64
CA PRO A 61 8.78 19.42 17.27
C PRO A 61 8.62 17.98 16.73
N LYS A 62 7.51 17.31 17.07
CA LYS A 62 7.17 15.96 16.58
C LYS A 62 6.35 15.98 15.29
N TYR A 63 6.17 17.14 14.65
CA TYR A 63 5.40 17.27 13.42
C TYR A 63 6.05 16.49 12.26
N ALA A 64 5.27 15.57 11.70
CA ALA A 64 5.58 14.80 10.51
C ALA A 64 4.95 15.48 9.30
N SER A 65 5.79 15.98 8.40
CA SER A 65 5.40 16.60 7.14
C SER A 65 5.04 15.55 6.08
N GLN A 66 4.35 15.98 5.02
CA GLN A 66 4.08 15.13 3.85
C GLN A 66 5.36 14.62 3.18
N GLU A 67 6.44 15.41 3.21
CA GLU A 67 7.74 15.01 2.67
C GLU A 67 8.35 13.84 3.45
N MET A 68 8.30 13.90 4.79
CA MET A 68 8.75 12.80 5.64
C MET A 68 7.98 11.51 5.36
N VAL A 69 6.64 11.57 5.32
CA VAL A 69 5.79 10.41 5.00
C VAL A 69 6.11 9.84 3.62
N PHE A 70 6.35 10.71 2.62
CA PHE A 70 6.73 10.29 1.29
C PHE A 70 8.13 9.65 1.24
N GLN A 71 9.09 10.19 2.00
CA GLN A 71 10.43 9.63 2.08
C GLN A 71 10.41 8.22 2.68
N ASP A 72 9.67 8.02 3.77
CA ASP A 72 9.59 6.75 4.49
C ASP A 72 8.79 5.69 3.73
N LEU A 73 7.60 6.06 3.21
CA LEU A 73 6.69 5.11 2.56
C LEU A 73 6.78 5.16 1.03
N GLY A 74 6.73 6.37 0.45
CA GLY A 74 6.68 6.60 -0.99
C GLY A 74 7.92 6.08 -1.73
N THR A 75 9.11 6.29 -1.18
CA THR A 75 10.36 5.76 -1.77
C THR A 75 10.33 4.23 -1.85
N SER A 76 9.83 3.57 -0.80
CA SER A 76 9.69 2.10 -0.76
C SER A 76 8.70 1.58 -1.80
N VAL A 77 7.56 2.28 -1.96
CA VAL A 77 6.57 1.99 -3.00
C VAL A 77 7.19 2.12 -4.40
N LEU A 78 7.88 3.23 -4.69
CA LEU A 78 8.50 3.47 -5.99
C LEU A 78 9.57 2.43 -6.30
N MET A 79 10.50 2.17 -5.37
CA MET A 79 11.53 1.15 -5.56
C MET A 79 10.93 -0.25 -5.74
N GLY A 80 9.85 -0.56 -5.01
CA GLY A 80 9.13 -1.82 -5.16
C GLY A 80 8.53 -1.98 -6.56
N ALA A 81 7.88 -0.94 -7.07
CA ALA A 81 7.33 -0.92 -8.42
C ALA A 81 8.42 -1.05 -9.49
N PHE A 82 9.54 -0.32 -9.36
CA PHE A 82 10.67 -0.42 -10.30
C PHE A 82 11.32 -1.82 -10.34
N ARG A 83 11.27 -2.56 -9.23
CA ARG A 83 11.73 -3.95 -9.15
C ARG A 83 10.68 -4.95 -9.67
N GLY A 84 9.55 -4.50 -10.20
CA GLY A 84 8.51 -5.36 -10.75
C GLY A 84 7.61 -6.02 -9.70
N TYR A 85 7.58 -5.54 -8.45
CA TYR A 85 6.61 -6.02 -7.48
C TYR A 85 5.25 -5.34 -7.69
N ASN A 86 4.16 -6.09 -7.47
CA ASN A 86 2.87 -5.47 -7.21
C ASN A 86 2.94 -4.69 -5.90
N ILE A 87 2.54 -3.44 -5.91
CA ILE A 87 2.47 -2.59 -4.72
C ILE A 87 1.03 -2.14 -4.51
N CYS A 88 0.55 -2.22 -3.28
CA CYS A 88 -0.74 -1.65 -2.87
C CYS A 88 -0.52 -0.68 -1.72
N LEU A 89 -1.03 0.54 -1.87
CA LEU A 89 -1.08 1.56 -0.83
C LEU A 89 -2.55 1.96 -0.66
N PHE A 90 -3.09 1.85 0.54
CA PHE A 90 -4.46 2.31 0.81
C PHE A 90 -4.56 3.05 2.15
N ALA A 91 -5.37 4.10 2.18
CA ALA A 91 -5.69 4.85 3.39
C ALA A 91 -7.04 4.43 3.97
N TYR A 92 -7.09 4.28 5.29
CA TYR A 92 -8.28 3.85 6.05
C TYR A 92 -8.47 4.69 7.30
N GLY A 93 -9.72 5.05 7.61
CA GLY A 93 -10.07 5.87 8.78
C GLY A 93 -11.40 6.60 8.60
N GLN A 94 -11.86 7.32 9.62
CA GLN A 94 -13.10 8.11 9.55
C GLN A 94 -13.01 9.26 8.55
N THR A 95 -14.14 9.75 8.07
CA THR A 95 -14.18 10.98 7.27
C THR A 95 -13.55 12.16 8.02
N GLY A 96 -12.73 12.96 7.33
CA GLY A 96 -12.03 14.10 7.93
C GLY A 96 -10.71 13.77 8.64
N SER A 97 -10.37 12.49 8.87
CA SER A 97 -9.12 12.10 9.56
C SER A 97 -7.82 12.32 8.77
N GLY A 98 -7.90 12.61 7.47
CA GLY A 98 -6.75 12.92 6.62
C GLY A 98 -6.40 11.87 5.55
N LYS A 99 -7.29 10.93 5.23
CA LYS A 99 -7.10 9.95 4.14
C LYS A 99 -6.74 10.62 2.80
N THR A 100 -7.60 11.53 2.32
CA THR A 100 -7.38 12.23 1.04
C THR A 100 -6.13 13.09 1.08
N TYR A 101 -5.93 13.81 2.20
CA TYR A 101 -4.74 14.64 2.39
C TYR A 101 -3.46 13.81 2.30
N THR A 102 -3.47 12.58 2.83
CA THR A 102 -2.30 11.70 2.78
C THR A 102 -2.08 11.14 1.37
N MET A 103 -3.13 10.66 0.69
CA MET A 103 -3.03 10.00 -0.62
C MET A 103 -2.84 10.97 -1.79
N MET A 104 -3.45 12.15 -1.74
CA MET A 104 -3.47 13.13 -2.82
C MET A 104 -2.70 14.41 -2.48
N GLY A 105 -2.47 14.68 -1.20
CA GLY A 105 -1.90 15.96 -0.78
C GLY A 105 -2.86 17.13 -1.00
N THR A 106 -2.29 18.32 -0.90
CA THR A 106 -2.90 19.55 -1.44
C THR A 106 -2.41 19.79 -2.86
N PRO A 107 -3.14 20.52 -3.72
CA PRO A 107 -2.73 20.78 -5.10
C PRO A 107 -1.30 21.35 -5.23
N VAL A 108 -0.83 22.09 -4.22
CA VAL A 108 0.52 22.66 -4.18
C VAL A 108 1.62 21.65 -3.82
N SER A 109 1.29 20.59 -3.06
CA SER A 109 2.26 19.57 -2.63
C SER A 109 2.63 18.59 -3.76
N CYS A 110 1.74 18.37 -4.74
CA CYS A 110 2.00 17.51 -5.89
C CYS A 110 3.09 18.04 -6.84
N HIS A 111 3.36 19.35 -6.78
CA HIS A 111 4.35 19.99 -7.65
C HIS A 111 5.80 19.90 -7.13
N PHE A 112 6.02 19.91 -5.81
CA PHE A 112 7.36 20.09 -5.24
C PHE A 112 8.12 18.79 -4.94
N GLY A 113 7.44 17.67 -4.63
CA GLY A 113 8.12 16.43 -4.19
C GLY A 113 8.35 15.38 -5.29
N PHE A 114 7.48 15.33 -6.30
CA PHE A 114 7.51 14.29 -7.33
C PHE A 114 8.35 14.67 -8.56
N HIS A 115 8.54 15.96 -8.84
CA HIS A 115 9.08 16.41 -10.13
C HIS A 115 10.55 16.03 -10.34
N ASP A 116 11.44 16.21 -9.36
CA ASP A 116 12.89 16.06 -9.58
C ASP A 116 13.41 14.63 -9.44
N ARG A 117 12.78 13.80 -8.59
CA ARG A 117 13.25 12.41 -8.36
C ARG A 117 12.69 11.39 -9.34
N VAL A 118 11.56 11.70 -9.95
CA VAL A 118 10.86 10.79 -10.87
C VAL A 118 11.23 11.07 -12.33
N SER A 119 11.64 12.29 -12.66
CA SER A 119 12.06 12.69 -14.02
C SER A 119 13.29 11.92 -14.54
N CYS A 120 14.16 11.40 -13.66
CA CYS A 120 15.38 10.71 -14.09
C CYS A 120 15.20 9.23 -14.50
N SER A 121 14.02 8.61 -14.32
CA SER A 121 13.90 7.14 -14.53
C SER A 121 12.68 6.65 -15.31
N PHE A 122 11.84 7.53 -15.86
CA PHE A 122 10.75 7.14 -16.78
C PHE A 122 11.28 6.87 -18.20
N LYS A 123 12.07 5.80 -18.38
CA LYS A 123 12.35 5.22 -19.72
C LYS A 123 11.30 4.19 -20.14
N ALA A 124 10.29 3.94 -19.30
CA ALA A 124 9.27 2.92 -19.51
C ALA A 124 7.88 3.54 -19.68
N CYS A 125 7.21 3.23 -20.79
CA CYS A 125 5.81 3.54 -21.01
C CYS A 125 4.98 2.93 -19.87
N SER A 126 4.28 3.77 -19.10
CA SER A 126 3.49 3.32 -17.96
C SER A 126 2.01 3.41 -18.27
N MET A 127 1.22 2.49 -17.73
CA MET A 127 -0.22 2.47 -17.90
C MET A 127 -0.89 2.97 -16.62
N VAL A 128 -1.73 3.99 -16.75
CA VAL A 128 -2.52 4.55 -15.65
C VAL A 128 -3.98 4.17 -15.82
N LEU A 129 -4.58 3.66 -14.75
CA LEU A 129 -6.01 3.41 -14.63
C LEU A 129 -6.53 4.15 -13.41
N PHE A 130 -7.72 4.75 -13.50
CA PHE A 130 -8.32 5.47 -12.38
C PHE A 130 -9.83 5.20 -12.36
N LEU A 131 -10.27 4.52 -11.30
CA LEU A 131 -11.64 4.06 -11.11
C LEU A 131 -12.21 4.54 -9.77
N GLU A 132 -13.52 4.46 -9.65
CA GLU A 132 -14.26 4.68 -8.43
C GLU A 132 -15.19 3.51 -8.15
N ILE A 133 -15.25 3.08 -6.88
CA ILE A 133 -16.23 2.12 -6.39
C ILE A 133 -17.17 2.88 -5.47
N TYR A 134 -18.43 3.04 -5.86
CA TYR A 134 -19.47 3.67 -5.05
C TYR A 134 -20.73 2.81 -5.08
N ASN A 135 -21.27 2.48 -3.90
CA ASN A 135 -22.50 1.68 -3.77
C ASN A 135 -22.41 0.35 -4.57
N GLU A 136 -21.30 -0.38 -4.44
CA GLU A 136 -20.99 -1.61 -5.18
C GLU A 136 -21.11 -1.47 -6.71
N ARG A 137 -20.82 -0.28 -7.25
CA ARG A 137 -20.75 -0.01 -8.69
C ARG A 137 -19.40 0.58 -9.04
N VAL A 138 -18.84 0.13 -10.16
CA VAL A 138 -17.54 0.60 -10.65
C VAL A 138 -17.75 1.65 -11.74
N ARG A 139 -17.12 2.81 -11.58
CA ARG A 139 -17.09 3.89 -12.57
C ARG A 139 -15.66 4.14 -13.01
N ASP A 140 -15.51 4.47 -14.28
CA ASP A 140 -14.24 4.89 -14.87
C ASP A 140 -14.15 6.42 -14.79
N LEU A 141 -13.11 6.94 -14.14
CA LEU A 141 -12.92 8.37 -13.94
C LEU A 141 -12.19 9.04 -15.11
N LEU A 142 -11.52 8.29 -15.98
CA LEU A 142 -10.77 8.84 -17.12
C LEU A 142 -11.57 8.80 -18.42
N LYS A 143 -12.47 7.83 -18.57
CA LYS A 143 -13.33 7.73 -19.75
C LYS A 143 -14.27 8.92 -19.90
N GLN A 144 -14.37 9.45 -21.13
CA GLN A 144 -15.30 10.53 -21.44
C GLN A 144 -16.74 10.03 -21.27
N SER A 145 -17.57 10.79 -20.55
CA SER A 145 -18.96 10.43 -20.33
C SER A 145 -19.78 10.73 -21.58
N ASP A 146 -20.25 9.69 -22.26
CA ASP A 146 -21.39 9.86 -23.17
C ASP A 146 -22.63 10.16 -22.31
N HIS A 147 -23.14 11.40 -22.40
CA HIS A 147 -24.20 11.96 -21.54
C HIS A 147 -25.55 11.22 -21.58
N LYS A 148 -25.66 10.07 -22.26
CA LYS A 148 -26.93 9.39 -22.51
C LYS A 148 -27.29 8.28 -21.53
N LYS A 149 -26.34 7.64 -20.82
CA LYS A 149 -26.65 6.64 -19.76
C LYS A 149 -25.55 6.52 -18.68
N PRO A 150 -25.91 6.37 -17.39
CA PRO A 150 -24.96 5.93 -16.37
C PRO A 150 -24.55 4.48 -16.68
N TYR A 151 -23.30 4.27 -17.09
CA TYR A 151 -22.75 2.92 -17.26
C TYR A 151 -21.96 2.54 -16.01
N THR A 152 -22.19 1.33 -15.50
CA THR A 152 -21.38 0.70 -14.47
C THR A 152 -20.52 -0.36 -15.13
N LEU A 153 -19.23 -0.36 -14.82
CA LEU A 153 -18.33 -1.42 -15.25
C LEU A 153 -18.55 -2.67 -14.39
N ARG A 154 -18.29 -3.84 -14.99
CA ARG A 154 -18.42 -5.14 -14.33
C ARG A 154 -17.04 -5.68 -13.97
N VAL A 155 -16.93 -6.23 -12.77
CA VAL A 155 -15.74 -6.97 -12.35
C VAL A 155 -15.86 -8.42 -12.83
N ARG A 156 -14.78 -8.93 -13.41
CA ARG A 156 -14.61 -10.30 -13.86
C ARG A 156 -13.33 -10.86 -13.26
N GLU A 157 -13.09 -12.15 -13.42
CA GLU A 157 -11.85 -12.79 -12.99
C GLU A 157 -11.30 -13.64 -14.14
N HIS A 158 -10.03 -13.42 -14.44
CA HIS A 158 -9.27 -14.22 -15.37
C HIS A 158 -8.52 -15.31 -14.60
N PRO A 159 -8.39 -16.55 -15.13
CA PRO A 159 -7.69 -17.63 -14.44
C PRO A 159 -6.24 -17.30 -14.05
N GLU A 160 -5.54 -16.53 -14.88
CA GLU A 160 -4.11 -16.22 -14.67
C GLU A 160 -3.85 -14.85 -14.05
N THR A 161 -4.60 -13.82 -14.44
CA THR A 161 -4.36 -12.42 -14.02
C THR A 161 -5.26 -11.99 -12.86
N GLY A 162 -6.20 -12.85 -12.46
CA GLY A 162 -7.09 -12.59 -11.33
C GLY A 162 -8.20 -11.59 -11.66
N PRO A 163 -8.74 -10.91 -10.63
CA PRO A 163 -9.89 -10.03 -10.77
C PRO A 163 -9.54 -8.74 -11.53
N TYR A 164 -10.35 -8.39 -12.53
CA TYR A 164 -10.17 -7.20 -13.36
C TYR A 164 -11.51 -6.54 -13.72
N VAL A 165 -11.46 -5.25 -14.04
CA VAL A 165 -12.65 -4.48 -14.45
C VAL A 165 -12.78 -4.49 -15.96
N GLN A 166 -13.84 -5.09 -16.48
CA GLN A 166 -14.08 -5.17 -17.92
C GLN A 166 -14.43 -3.79 -18.48
N GLY A 167 -13.68 -3.35 -19.49
CA GLY A 167 -13.94 -2.09 -20.21
C GLY A 167 -13.45 -0.83 -19.50
N LEU A 168 -12.58 -0.99 -18.50
CA LEU A 168 -11.87 0.11 -17.85
C LEU A 168 -10.82 0.69 -18.82
N SER A 169 -10.80 2.01 -18.94
CA SER A 169 -9.84 2.72 -19.79
C SER A 169 -8.42 2.60 -19.24
N GLN A 170 -7.49 2.42 -20.17
CA GLN A 170 -6.06 2.27 -19.93
C GLN A 170 -5.35 3.40 -20.67
N HIS A 171 -4.70 4.29 -19.94
CA HIS A 171 -4.02 5.44 -20.52
C HIS A 171 -2.51 5.22 -20.46
N LEU A 172 -1.87 5.16 -21.62
CA LEU A 172 -0.42 5.11 -21.72
C LEU A 172 0.14 6.51 -21.48
N VAL A 173 1.07 6.61 -20.54
CA VAL A 173 1.77 7.85 -20.20
C VAL A 173 3.27 7.69 -20.42
N THR A 174 3.88 8.73 -20.96
CA THR A 174 5.34 8.81 -21.18
C THR A 174 6.01 9.87 -20.31
N ASP A 175 5.21 10.73 -19.68
CA ASP A 175 5.70 11.85 -18.87
C ASP A 175 4.85 12.02 -17.60
N TYR A 176 5.50 12.50 -16.53
CA TYR A 176 4.85 12.81 -15.27
C TYR A 176 3.73 13.84 -15.43
N LYS A 177 3.91 14.85 -16.31
CA LYS A 177 2.89 15.86 -16.58
C LYS A 177 1.57 15.24 -17.07
N GLN A 178 1.65 14.22 -17.92
CA GLN A 178 0.46 13.51 -18.41
C GLN A 178 -0.25 12.76 -17.27
N VAL A 179 0.50 12.20 -16.31
CA VAL A 179 -0.07 11.55 -15.11
C VAL A 179 -0.84 12.56 -14.28
N VAL A 180 -0.24 13.72 -14.00
CA VAL A 180 -0.88 14.80 -13.21
C VAL A 180 -2.14 15.29 -13.91
N GLU A 181 -2.11 15.52 -15.23
CA GLU A 181 -3.31 15.92 -15.97
C GLU A 181 -4.43 14.88 -15.89
N LEU A 182 -4.12 13.59 -16.04
CA LEU A 182 -5.13 12.51 -15.93
C LEU A 182 -5.70 12.45 -14.51
N LEU A 183 -4.85 12.62 -13.51
CA LEU A 183 -5.24 12.66 -12.11
C LEU A 183 -6.20 13.81 -11.83
N GLU A 184 -5.86 15.03 -12.25
CA GLU A 184 -6.72 16.21 -12.13
C GLU A 184 -8.06 16.04 -12.86
N LYS A 185 -8.04 15.48 -14.09
CA LYS A 185 -9.25 15.16 -14.86
C LYS A 185 -10.14 14.17 -14.10
N GLY A 186 -9.56 13.11 -13.54
CA GLY A 186 -10.31 12.10 -12.78
C GLY A 186 -10.89 12.67 -11.47
N ILE A 187 -10.11 13.49 -10.75
CA ILE A 187 -10.57 14.19 -9.54
C ILE A 187 -11.72 15.15 -9.86
N ALA A 188 -11.62 15.90 -10.95
CA ALA A 188 -12.67 16.83 -11.37
C ALA A 188 -13.99 16.12 -11.69
N LYS A 189 -13.94 14.91 -12.29
CA LYS A 189 -15.13 14.09 -12.56
C LYS A 189 -15.72 13.44 -11.31
N ARG A 190 -14.94 13.32 -10.24
CA ARG A 190 -15.40 12.87 -8.92
C ARG A 190 -16.35 13.87 -8.24
N ARG A 191 -16.85 14.90 -8.94
CA ARG A 191 -17.85 15.89 -8.47
C ARG A 191 -19.25 15.30 -8.26
N GLN A 192 -19.33 14.40 -7.28
CA GLN A 192 -20.34 14.31 -6.24
C GLN A 192 -19.63 13.75 -5.00
N GLN A 193 -18.88 14.64 -4.34
CA GLN A 193 -18.35 14.62 -2.97
C GLN A 193 -17.64 13.34 -2.44
N PHE A 194 -16.40 13.58 -1.97
CA PHE A 194 -15.43 12.69 -1.30
C PHE A 194 -14.45 11.96 -2.21
N TYR A 195 -13.23 12.53 -2.26
CA TYR A 195 -11.99 12.14 -2.92
C TYR A 195 -11.51 10.73 -2.53
N LEU A 196 -10.54 10.16 -3.25
CA LEU A 196 -10.05 8.76 -3.16
C LEU A 196 -9.69 8.30 -1.74
N ASP A 197 -10.74 7.91 -1.05
CA ASP A 197 -10.75 7.46 0.32
C ASP A 197 -11.58 6.18 0.31
N LEU A 198 -11.14 5.16 1.06
CA LEU A 198 -12.14 4.20 1.56
C LEU A 198 -13.24 5.03 2.21
N ALA A 199 -14.51 4.69 1.95
CA ALA A 199 -15.62 5.39 2.60
C ALA A 199 -15.33 5.46 4.11
N GLY A 200 -15.75 6.56 4.75
CA GLY A 200 -15.48 6.75 6.17
C GLY A 200 -15.87 5.51 6.97
N SER A 201 -15.00 5.11 7.91
CA SER A 201 -15.24 3.93 8.76
C SER A 201 -16.45 4.09 9.68
N GLU A 202 -16.98 5.31 9.79
CA GLU A 202 -18.10 5.63 10.67
C GLU A 202 -19.37 4.83 10.34
N ARG A 203 -20.07 4.38 11.39
CA ARG A 203 -21.35 3.68 11.25
C ARG A 203 -22.45 4.66 10.84
N ALA A 204 -23.35 4.22 9.96
CA ALA A 204 -24.53 5.02 9.61
C ALA A 204 -25.43 5.24 10.83
N ASP A 205 -25.92 6.48 11.01
CA ASP A 205 -26.85 6.84 12.08
C ASP A 205 -28.22 6.14 11.87
N PRO A 206 -28.76 5.42 12.88
CA PRO A 206 -30.04 4.70 12.78
C PRO A 206 -31.27 5.59 12.53
N SER A 207 -31.17 6.90 12.70
CA SER A 207 -32.30 7.85 12.64
C SER A 207 -32.76 8.25 11.22
N TYR A 208 -32.17 7.69 10.15
CA TYR A 208 -32.46 8.09 8.76
C TYR A 208 -33.36 7.12 7.97
N CYS A 209 -34.16 7.66 7.03
CA CYS A 209 -35.17 6.97 6.20
C CYS A 209 -34.70 5.70 5.47
N LYS A 210 -35.63 4.75 5.25
CA LYS A 210 -35.42 3.41 4.67
C LYS A 210 -34.59 3.34 3.37
N ASP A 211 -34.72 4.30 2.45
CA ASP A 211 -33.93 4.29 1.20
C ASP A 211 -32.44 4.61 1.43
N ARG A 212 -32.12 5.37 2.49
CA ARG A 212 -30.74 5.59 2.94
C ARG A 212 -30.17 4.43 3.75
N ILE A 213 -31.03 3.53 4.23
CA ILE A 213 -30.60 2.31 4.94
C ILE A 213 -30.09 1.27 3.94
N THR A 214 -30.76 1.08 2.80
CA THR A 214 -30.26 0.20 1.72
C THR A 214 -29.02 0.78 1.04
N GLU A 215 -28.99 2.11 0.82
CA GLU A 215 -27.79 2.80 0.37
C GLU A 215 -26.65 2.68 1.39
N GLY A 216 -26.91 2.95 2.68
CA GLY A 216 -25.94 2.80 3.77
C GLY A 216 -25.44 1.37 3.98
N ALA A 217 -26.31 0.36 3.79
CA ALA A 217 -25.94 -1.04 3.87
C ALA A 217 -25.01 -1.46 2.72
N ASN A 218 -25.25 -0.97 1.51
CA ASN A 218 -24.37 -1.23 0.36
C ASN A 218 -23.08 -0.37 0.39
N ILE A 219 -23.13 0.87 0.88
CA ILE A 219 -21.95 1.71 1.13
C ILE A 219 -21.00 1.00 2.09
N ASN A 220 -21.55 0.45 3.17
CA ASN A 220 -20.75 -0.24 4.18
C ASN A 220 -20.42 -1.68 3.80
N LYS A 221 -21.03 -2.27 2.76
CA LYS A 221 -20.75 -3.65 2.35
C LYS A 221 -19.28 -3.86 2.06
N SER A 222 -18.68 -3.00 1.23
CA SER A 222 -17.24 -3.06 0.91
C SER A 222 -16.36 -2.94 2.15
N LEU A 223 -16.65 -2.03 3.07
CA LEU A 223 -15.84 -1.82 4.28
C LEU A 223 -16.02 -2.93 5.33
N VAL A 224 -17.25 -3.41 5.52
CA VAL A 224 -17.56 -4.50 6.43
C VAL A 224 -16.90 -5.78 5.95
N THR A 225 -17.05 -6.10 4.66
CA THR A 225 -16.37 -7.26 4.06
C THR A 225 -14.85 -7.14 4.18
N LEU A 226 -14.29 -5.94 3.96
CA LEU A 226 -12.86 -5.70 4.15
C LEU A 226 -12.42 -6.01 5.60
N GLY A 227 -13.21 -5.58 6.59
CA GLY A 227 -12.95 -5.89 8.00
C GLY A 227 -13.04 -7.38 8.33
N ILE A 228 -13.98 -8.11 7.73
CA ILE A 228 -14.07 -9.57 7.86
C ILE A 228 -12.83 -10.23 7.24
N VAL A 229 -12.48 -9.86 6.00
CA VAL A 229 -11.30 -10.40 5.29
C VAL A 229 -10.02 -10.19 6.11
N ILE A 230 -9.78 -8.98 6.61
CA ILE A 230 -8.60 -8.67 7.42
C ILE A 230 -8.57 -9.46 8.72
N SER A 231 -9.70 -9.54 9.42
CA SER A 231 -9.79 -10.29 10.69
C SER A 231 -9.52 -11.78 10.47
N THR A 232 -10.12 -12.38 9.43
CA THR A 232 -9.91 -13.79 9.08
C THR A 232 -8.46 -14.06 8.66
N LEU A 233 -7.85 -13.17 7.87
CA LEU A 233 -6.44 -13.29 7.45
C LEU A 233 -5.46 -13.19 8.64
N ALA A 234 -5.70 -12.24 9.54
CA ALA A 234 -4.89 -12.06 10.73
C ALA A 234 -4.95 -13.31 11.64
N GLN A 235 -6.15 -13.87 11.85
CA GLN A 235 -6.35 -15.10 12.62
C GLN A 235 -5.66 -16.31 11.98
N ASN A 236 -5.82 -16.49 10.65
CA ASN A 236 -5.17 -17.57 9.92
C ASN A 236 -3.64 -17.51 10.02
N SER A 237 -3.07 -16.30 10.04
CA SER A 237 -1.61 -16.09 10.16
C SER A 237 -1.08 -16.47 11.54
N GLN A 238 -1.82 -16.15 12.61
CA GLN A 238 -1.44 -16.56 13.97
C GLN A 238 -1.59 -18.07 14.20
N MET A 239 -2.60 -18.71 13.62
CA MET A 239 -2.76 -20.17 13.73
C MET A 239 -1.60 -20.96 13.11
N PHE A 240 -0.99 -20.46 12.02
CA PHE A 240 0.18 -21.10 11.43
C PHE A 240 1.41 -21.08 12.37
N SER A 241 1.54 -20.03 13.18
CA SER A 241 2.64 -19.88 14.15
C SER A 241 2.50 -20.81 15.36
N SER A 242 1.26 -21.04 15.82
CA SER A 242 0.99 -21.92 16.98
C SER A 242 1.10 -23.42 16.67
N CYS A 243 0.95 -23.83 15.40
CA CYS A 243 1.06 -25.24 15.01
C CYS A 243 2.51 -25.70 14.78
N GLN A 244 3.42 -24.79 14.44
CA GLN A 244 4.84 -25.14 14.26
C GLN A 244 5.54 -25.47 15.59
N SER A 245 5.06 -24.95 16.72
CA SER A 245 5.64 -25.18 18.04
C SER A 245 5.25 -26.52 18.68
N ILE A 246 4.25 -27.24 18.13
CA ILE A 246 3.76 -28.51 18.71
C ILE A 246 4.36 -29.74 18.02
N ASN A 247 4.85 -29.62 16.78
CA ASN A 247 5.35 -30.77 16.01
C ASN A 247 6.77 -31.24 16.38
N THR A 248 7.38 -30.74 17.46
CA THR A 248 8.77 -31.09 17.84
C THR A 248 8.88 -32.04 19.04
N LEU A 249 7.78 -32.56 19.59
CA LEU A 249 7.81 -33.33 20.86
C LEU A 249 7.02 -34.64 20.89
N THR A 250 6.83 -35.33 19.76
CA THR A 250 6.33 -36.72 19.81
C THR A 250 7.14 -37.61 18.87
N SER A 251 8.30 -38.04 19.36
CA SER A 251 8.86 -39.34 19.03
C SER A 251 9.24 -40.05 20.32
N GLU A 252 8.81 -41.30 20.37
CA GLU A 252 9.18 -42.39 21.27
C GLU A 252 8.43 -42.55 22.60
N GLY A 253 7.85 -43.75 22.78
CA GLY A 253 7.39 -44.30 24.06
C GLY A 253 6.11 -45.12 23.98
N GLU A 254 6.20 -46.39 23.55
CA GLU A 254 5.17 -47.40 23.83
C GLU A 254 5.10 -47.72 25.33
N SER A 255 3.90 -47.79 25.90
CA SER A 255 3.43 -48.91 26.74
C SER A 255 2.02 -48.66 27.30
N SER A 256 1.34 -49.77 27.51
CA SER A 256 -0.08 -49.98 27.80
C SER A 256 -0.50 -49.57 29.22
N HIS A 257 -1.71 -49.00 29.36
CA HIS A 257 -2.71 -49.37 30.39
C HIS A 257 -4.05 -48.66 30.13
N GLY A 258 -5.14 -49.41 30.30
CA GLY A 258 -6.49 -49.05 29.87
C GLY A 258 -7.22 -48.04 30.77
N GLY A 259 -7.98 -47.18 30.13
CA GLY A 259 -8.96 -46.28 30.73
C GLY A 259 -9.75 -45.57 29.64
N SER A 260 -11.05 -45.81 29.56
CA SER A 260 -11.98 -45.26 28.56
C SER A 260 -11.96 -43.73 28.48
N PRO A 261 -12.10 -43.14 27.27
CA PRO A 261 -12.74 -41.85 27.13
C PRO A 261 -13.95 -41.91 26.20
N SER A 262 -15.11 -41.58 26.76
CA SER A 262 -16.32 -41.18 26.04
C SER A 262 -16.20 -39.73 25.54
N SER A 263 -16.82 -39.48 24.38
CA SER A 263 -16.93 -38.22 23.63
C SER A 263 -15.74 -37.90 22.71
N GLY A 264 -15.96 -38.21 21.43
CA GLY A 264 -15.00 -37.97 20.36
C GLY A 264 -14.73 -36.48 20.18
N SER A 265 -13.51 -36.07 20.52
CA SER A 265 -12.90 -34.86 19.96
C SER A 265 -12.01 -35.31 18.82
N SER A 266 -12.56 -35.28 17.62
CA SER A 266 -11.84 -35.51 16.38
C SER A 266 -10.68 -34.51 16.30
N GLY A 267 -9.46 -35.00 16.45
CA GLY A 267 -8.21 -34.26 16.24
C GLY A 267 -8.00 -33.89 14.77
N GLY A 268 -8.97 -33.19 14.18
CA GLY A 268 -8.87 -32.64 12.84
C GLY A 268 -8.02 -31.38 12.88
N ALA A 269 -6.92 -31.36 12.13
CA ALA A 269 -6.22 -30.13 11.77
C ALA A 269 -7.26 -29.07 11.37
N ARG A 270 -7.41 -28.01 12.18
CA ARG A 270 -8.36 -26.94 11.91
C ARG A 270 -8.00 -26.33 10.55
N ARG A 271 -8.85 -26.58 9.55
CA ARG A 271 -8.68 -26.03 8.20
C ARG A 271 -8.70 -24.50 8.27
N GLN A 272 -7.89 -23.86 7.44
CA GLN A 272 -7.89 -22.40 7.29
C GLN A 272 -9.33 -21.91 7.05
N ALA A 273 -9.72 -20.87 7.78
CA ALA A 273 -11.03 -20.27 7.62
C ALA A 273 -11.16 -19.69 6.21
N TYR A 274 -12.32 -19.89 5.57
CA TYR A 274 -12.62 -19.34 4.26
C TYR A 274 -12.58 -17.81 4.30
N ILE A 275 -11.91 -17.20 3.31
CA ILE A 275 -11.76 -15.74 3.21
C ILE A 275 -12.71 -15.20 2.14
N PRO A 276 -13.70 -14.37 2.51
CA PRO A 276 -14.79 -13.94 1.63
C PRO A 276 -14.42 -12.76 0.71
N TYR A 277 -13.36 -12.90 -0.11
CA TYR A 277 -12.95 -11.81 -1.01
C TYR A 277 -14.05 -11.40 -2.01
N ARG A 278 -14.87 -12.35 -2.46
CA ARG A 278 -15.90 -12.14 -3.48
C ARG A 278 -17.14 -11.39 -2.98
N ASP A 279 -17.28 -11.22 -1.66
CA ASP A 279 -18.52 -10.70 -1.08
C ASP A 279 -18.68 -9.19 -1.31
N SER A 280 -17.60 -8.48 -1.67
CA SER A 280 -17.64 -7.09 -2.13
C SER A 280 -16.71 -6.84 -3.32
N ILE A 281 -17.03 -5.84 -4.13
CA ILE A 281 -16.19 -5.45 -5.27
C ILE A 281 -14.79 -5.02 -4.81
N LEU A 282 -14.72 -4.23 -3.73
CA LEU A 282 -13.46 -3.74 -3.19
C LEU A 282 -12.54 -4.88 -2.76
N THR A 283 -13.04 -5.80 -1.93
CA THR A 283 -12.25 -6.95 -1.45
C THR A 283 -11.89 -7.91 -2.57
N TRP A 284 -12.73 -7.98 -3.60
CA TRP A 284 -12.45 -8.85 -4.73
C TRP A 284 -11.30 -8.28 -5.57
N LEU A 285 -11.30 -6.98 -5.85
CA LEU A 285 -10.19 -6.30 -6.54
C LEU A 285 -8.90 -6.26 -5.70
N LEU A 286 -9.02 -6.17 -4.37
CA LEU A 286 -7.89 -6.18 -3.44
C LEU A 286 -7.43 -7.57 -3.01
N LYS A 287 -7.96 -8.64 -3.62
CA LYS A 287 -7.64 -10.04 -3.27
C LYS A 287 -6.13 -10.31 -3.23
N ASP A 288 -5.40 -9.86 -4.25
CA ASP A 288 -3.94 -10.03 -4.31
C ASP A 288 -3.20 -9.09 -3.34
N SER A 289 -3.82 -7.99 -2.96
CA SER A 289 -3.25 -7.01 -2.03
C SER A 289 -3.32 -7.47 -0.57
N LEU A 290 -4.27 -8.32 -0.20
CA LEU A 290 -4.48 -8.78 1.17
C LEU A 290 -4.27 -10.29 1.24
N GLY A 291 -3.10 -10.74 1.67
CA GLY A 291 -2.72 -12.16 1.74
C GLY A 291 -2.20 -12.77 0.43
N GLY A 292 -1.95 -11.95 -0.61
CA GLY A 292 -1.57 -12.39 -1.95
C GLY A 292 -0.20 -11.92 -2.42
N ASN A 293 -0.04 -11.81 -3.73
CA ASN A 293 1.18 -11.35 -4.41
C ASN A 293 1.22 -9.82 -4.49
N SER A 294 1.46 -9.15 -3.37
CA SER A 294 1.64 -7.69 -3.33
C SER A 294 2.43 -7.26 -2.10
N LYS A 295 3.23 -6.20 -2.22
CA LYS A 295 3.72 -5.45 -1.06
C LYS A 295 2.65 -4.42 -0.70
N THR A 296 2.03 -4.62 0.45
CA THR A 296 0.87 -3.82 0.84
C THR A 296 1.18 -2.96 2.04
N ILE A 297 0.85 -1.68 1.93
CA ILE A 297 1.00 -0.68 2.98
C ILE A 297 -0.39 -0.12 3.28
N MET A 298 -0.79 -0.21 4.55
CA MET A 298 -2.00 0.42 5.06
C MET A 298 -1.61 1.70 5.80
N ILE A 299 -2.22 2.81 5.42
CA ILE A 299 -2.13 4.08 6.17
C ILE A 299 -3.41 4.25 6.97
N ALA A 300 -3.32 4.10 8.30
CA ALA A 300 -4.44 4.34 9.20
C ALA A 300 -4.47 5.81 9.63
N THR A 301 -5.46 6.58 9.18
CA THR A 301 -5.63 7.98 9.55
C THR A 301 -6.69 8.11 10.64
N ILE A 302 -6.37 8.80 11.73
CA ILE A 302 -7.26 8.98 12.88
C ILE A 302 -7.44 10.47 13.19
N SER A 303 -8.51 10.84 13.89
CA SER A 303 -8.63 12.16 14.52
C SER A 303 -8.15 12.06 15.98
N PRO A 304 -7.35 13.01 16.47
CA PRO A 304 -6.91 13.03 17.86
C PRO A 304 -7.98 13.64 18.81
N ALA A 305 -9.12 14.12 18.29
CA ALA A 305 -10.16 14.73 19.10
C ALA A 305 -10.95 13.71 19.94
N SER A 306 -11.33 14.13 21.14
CA SER A 306 -12.17 13.37 22.08
C SER A 306 -13.47 12.85 21.49
N SER A 307 -14.14 13.66 20.65
CA SER A 307 -15.39 13.33 19.97
C SER A 307 -15.27 12.12 19.05
N SER A 308 -14.06 11.85 18.55
CA SER A 308 -13.74 10.78 17.62
C SER A 308 -13.24 9.49 18.29
N TYR A 309 -13.27 9.39 19.63
CA TYR A 309 -12.70 8.27 20.39
C TYR A 309 -13.07 6.87 19.84
N ASN A 310 -14.35 6.59 19.60
CA ASN A 310 -14.78 5.27 19.15
C ASN A 310 -14.26 4.91 17.75
N GLU A 311 -14.21 5.90 16.85
CA GLU A 311 -13.75 5.73 15.47
C GLU A 311 -12.23 5.58 15.41
N THR A 312 -11.50 6.38 16.19
CA THR A 312 -10.05 6.26 16.38
C THR A 312 -9.69 4.89 16.94
N MET A 313 -10.40 4.43 17.98
CA MET A 313 -10.17 3.11 18.57
C MET A 313 -10.46 1.96 17.58
N SER A 314 -11.53 2.08 16.79
CA SER A 314 -11.89 1.10 15.77
C SER A 314 -10.83 1.03 14.68
N THR A 315 -10.36 2.19 14.20
CA THR A 315 -9.30 2.31 13.19
C THR A 315 -7.98 1.71 13.67
N LEU A 316 -7.57 1.97 14.91
CA LEU A 316 -6.32 1.43 15.48
C LEU A 316 -6.38 -0.09 15.68
N ARG A 317 -7.50 -0.63 16.18
CA ARG A 317 -7.70 -2.08 16.27
C ARG A 317 -7.66 -2.73 14.89
N TYR A 318 -8.27 -2.09 13.90
CA TYR A 318 -8.26 -2.55 12.52
C TYR A 318 -6.84 -2.60 11.95
N ALA A 319 -6.07 -1.52 12.11
CA ALA A 319 -4.67 -1.46 11.69
C ALA A 319 -3.80 -2.50 12.41
N SER A 320 -4.03 -2.70 13.71
CA SER A 320 -3.33 -3.71 14.50
C SER A 320 -3.60 -5.14 14.01
N ASN A 321 -4.82 -5.42 13.53
CA ASN A 321 -5.14 -6.70 12.90
C ASN A 321 -4.48 -6.81 11.52
N ALA A 322 -4.56 -5.76 10.71
CA ALA A 322 -4.00 -5.73 9.36
C ALA A 322 -2.48 -5.97 9.34
N LYS A 323 -1.76 -5.48 10.36
CA LYS A 323 -0.31 -5.74 10.55
C LYS A 323 0.04 -7.24 10.59
N ASN A 324 -0.89 -8.10 11.03
CA ASN A 324 -0.65 -9.54 11.14
C ASN A 324 -0.90 -10.30 9.82
N ILE A 325 -1.31 -9.62 8.75
CA ILE A 325 -1.53 -10.25 7.44
C ILE A 325 -0.17 -10.51 6.78
N ILE A 326 0.05 -11.74 6.34
CA ILE A 326 1.29 -12.13 5.65
C ILE A 326 1.03 -12.20 4.14
N ASN A 327 1.64 -11.28 3.40
CA ASN A 327 1.67 -11.31 1.93
C ASN A 327 2.87 -12.11 1.41
N LYS A 328 2.79 -12.56 0.16
CA LYS A 328 3.84 -13.30 -0.55
C LYS A 328 4.23 -12.58 -1.85
N PRO A 329 4.83 -11.38 -1.76
CA PRO A 329 5.21 -10.60 -2.93
C PRO A 329 6.29 -11.30 -3.75
N ARG A 330 6.13 -11.29 -5.07
CA ARG A 330 7.04 -11.84 -6.07
C ARG A 330 7.32 -10.77 -7.13
N VAL A 331 8.49 -10.87 -7.75
CA VAL A 331 8.83 -10.04 -8.91
C VAL A 331 8.04 -10.58 -10.10
N ASN A 332 7.23 -9.73 -10.71
CA ASN A 332 6.42 -10.05 -11.87
C ASN A 332 7.23 -9.75 -13.13
N GLU A 333 8.02 -10.75 -13.56
CA GLU A 333 8.74 -10.70 -14.84
C GLU A 333 8.12 -11.74 -15.79
N ASP A 334 7.86 -11.32 -17.03
CA ASP A 334 7.54 -12.25 -18.10
C ASP A 334 8.77 -13.13 -18.36
N ALA A 335 8.57 -14.45 -18.48
CA ALA A 335 9.67 -15.40 -18.67
C ALA A 335 10.50 -15.09 -19.92
N ASN A 336 9.89 -14.58 -20.99
CA ASN A 336 10.58 -14.16 -22.20
C ASN A 336 11.36 -12.87 -21.98
N VAL A 337 10.79 -11.89 -21.27
CA VAL A 337 11.49 -10.63 -20.95
C VAL A 337 12.68 -10.89 -20.04
N LYS A 338 12.53 -11.77 -19.04
CA LYS A 338 13.62 -12.24 -18.19
C LYS A 338 14.72 -12.91 -19.02
N LEU A 339 14.36 -13.84 -19.90
CA LEU A 339 15.30 -14.51 -20.80
C LEU A 339 16.03 -13.51 -21.70
N ILE A 340 15.32 -12.54 -22.29
CA ILE A 340 15.92 -11.49 -23.12
C ILE A 340 16.92 -10.66 -22.32
N ARG A 341 16.62 -10.30 -21.06
CA ARG A 341 17.54 -9.57 -20.19
C ARG A 341 18.79 -10.38 -19.90
N GLU A 342 18.63 -11.64 -19.48
CA GLU A 342 19.75 -12.55 -19.18
C GLU A 342 20.64 -12.78 -20.41
N LEU A 343 20.05 -13.00 -21.59
CA LEU A 343 20.79 -13.15 -22.84
C LEU A 343 21.56 -11.88 -23.22
N ARG A 344 20.99 -10.69 -23.01
CA ARG A 344 21.67 -9.41 -23.27
C ARG A 344 22.85 -9.20 -22.32
N GLU A 345 22.66 -9.48 -21.03
CA GLU A 345 23.73 -9.42 -20.03
C GLU A 345 24.86 -10.39 -20.37
N GLU A 346 24.55 -11.61 -20.81
CA GLU A 346 25.56 -12.58 -21.20
C GLU A 346 26.28 -12.17 -22.49
N ILE A 347 25.58 -11.62 -23.48
CA ILE A 347 26.20 -11.05 -24.68
C ILE A 347 27.20 -9.96 -24.31
N ASP A 348 26.84 -9.05 -23.41
CA ASP A 348 27.74 -7.95 -23.00
C ASP A 348 28.92 -8.48 -22.17
N ARG A 349 28.69 -9.47 -21.31
CA ARG A 349 29.75 -10.16 -20.57
C ARG A 349 30.74 -10.83 -21.51
N LEU A 350 30.25 -11.60 -22.49
CA LEU A 350 31.07 -12.29 -23.49
C LEU A 350 31.85 -11.29 -24.35
N LYS A 351 31.22 -10.21 -24.81
CA LYS A 351 31.90 -9.13 -25.55
C LYS A 351 33.01 -8.49 -24.73
N THR A 352 32.76 -8.22 -23.45
CA THR A 352 33.77 -7.65 -22.54
C THR A 352 34.93 -8.61 -22.35
N MET A 353 34.66 -9.91 -22.22
CA MET A 353 35.71 -10.93 -22.14
C MET A 353 36.51 -11.01 -23.43
N LEU A 354 35.88 -10.98 -24.60
CA LEU A 354 36.57 -10.95 -25.90
C LEU A 354 37.48 -9.73 -26.04
N LEU A 355 36.97 -8.53 -25.74
CA LEU A 355 37.75 -7.29 -25.71
C LEU A 355 38.95 -7.39 -24.78
N SER A 356 38.76 -7.97 -23.59
CA SER A 356 39.86 -8.18 -22.63
C SER A 356 40.90 -9.18 -23.14
N PHE A 357 40.50 -10.13 -23.99
CA PHE A 357 41.38 -11.14 -24.58
C PHE A 357 42.17 -10.59 -25.77
N GLU A 358 41.55 -9.76 -26.62
CA GLU A 358 42.21 -9.02 -27.70
C GLU A 358 43.27 -8.04 -27.17
N LEU A 359 42.97 -7.37 -26.05
CA LEU A 359 43.93 -6.52 -25.34
C LEU A 359 45.12 -7.32 -24.75
N ARG A 360 44.92 -8.61 -24.41
CA ARG A 360 45.97 -9.48 -23.87
C ARG A 360 46.86 -10.11 -24.93
N ASN A 361 46.33 -10.35 -26.12
CA ASN A 361 47.07 -10.93 -27.25
C ASN A 361 47.82 -9.90 -28.11
N SER A 362 47.64 -8.61 -27.84
CA SER A 362 48.41 -7.53 -28.45
C SER A 362 49.78 -7.37 -27.77
N SER A 363 50.73 -8.28 -28.05
CA SER A 363 52.15 -8.02 -27.71
C SER A 363 52.78 -7.09 -28.75
N PRO A 364 53.67 -6.16 -28.34
CA PRO A 364 54.23 -5.14 -29.22
C PRO A 364 55.30 -5.75 -30.12
N SER A 365 55.00 -6.00 -31.40
CA SER A 365 56.08 -6.15 -32.40
C SER A 365 56.56 -4.77 -32.79
N TRP A 366 57.83 -4.50 -32.54
CA TRP A 366 58.55 -3.30 -32.94
C TRP A 366 58.54 -3.09 -34.46
N SER A 367 58.66 -1.81 -34.87
CA SER A 367 58.58 -1.20 -36.22
C SER A 367 57.15 -0.95 -36.72
N ASP A 368 56.72 0.27 -37.04
CA ASP A 368 57.43 1.36 -37.68
C ASP A 368 56.77 2.72 -37.34
N ASP A 369 57.58 3.78 -37.24
CA ASP A 369 57.19 5.14 -36.85
C ASP A 369 56.13 5.72 -37.79
N ARG A 370 54.86 5.84 -37.36
CA ARG A 370 53.91 6.86 -37.87
C ARG A 370 52.53 7.02 -37.18
N ASP A 371 52.25 6.41 -36.02
CA ASP A 371 50.89 6.44 -35.42
C ASP A 371 50.72 7.31 -34.16
N GLY A 372 51.75 8.05 -33.75
CA GLY A 372 51.73 8.86 -32.51
C GLY A 372 50.72 10.02 -32.47
N ASN A 373 50.04 10.34 -33.57
CA ASN A 373 49.09 11.46 -33.62
C ASN A 373 47.62 11.01 -33.53
N LEU A 374 47.30 9.76 -33.93
CA LEU A 374 45.92 9.30 -33.99
C LEU A 374 45.42 8.81 -32.62
N THR A 375 46.29 8.17 -31.84
CA THR A 375 45.96 7.67 -30.49
C THR A 375 45.72 8.80 -29.49
N GLU A 376 46.44 9.91 -29.60
CA GLU A 376 46.25 11.08 -28.75
C GLU A 376 44.96 11.87 -29.14
N LEU A 377 44.61 11.89 -30.42
CA LEU A 377 43.33 12.42 -30.92
C LEU A 377 42.12 11.55 -30.52
N VAL A 378 42.28 10.22 -30.46
CA VAL A 378 41.23 9.29 -30.01
C VAL A 378 41.03 9.37 -28.49
N LEU A 379 42.11 9.48 -27.70
CA LEU A 379 42.03 9.70 -26.24
C LEU A 379 41.41 11.06 -25.88
N GLN A 380 41.72 12.13 -26.62
CA GLN A 380 41.06 13.42 -26.43
C GLN A 380 39.57 13.41 -26.82
N ASN A 381 39.18 12.61 -27.82
CA ASN A 381 37.77 12.45 -28.19
C ASN A 381 37.00 11.55 -27.22
N GLU A 382 37.60 10.48 -26.69
CA GLU A 382 36.96 9.64 -25.67
C GLU A 382 36.75 10.38 -24.33
N MET A 383 37.67 11.26 -23.93
CA MET A 383 37.50 12.11 -22.75
C MET A 383 36.35 13.11 -22.94
N LYS A 384 36.17 13.67 -24.15
CA LYS A 384 35.05 14.59 -24.46
C LYS A 384 33.69 13.87 -24.50
N VAL A 385 33.64 12.64 -25.00
CA VAL A 385 32.39 11.84 -25.04
C VAL A 385 31.97 11.39 -23.64
N ARG A 386 32.92 11.08 -22.75
CA ARG A 386 32.61 10.73 -21.35
C ARG A 386 32.10 11.90 -20.51
N VAL A 387 32.57 13.12 -20.76
CA VAL A 387 32.09 14.32 -20.06
C VAL A 387 30.65 14.69 -20.46
N ILE A 388 30.23 14.40 -21.69
CA ILE A 388 28.85 14.67 -22.16
C ILE A 388 27.83 13.69 -21.55
N CYS A 389 28.25 12.49 -21.15
CA CYS A 389 27.35 11.47 -20.59
C CYS A 389 27.07 11.62 -19.08
N TRP A 390 27.71 12.59 -18.41
CA TRP A 390 27.47 12.93 -16.99
C TRP A 390 26.69 14.25 -16.79
N MET A 391 26.39 14.97 -17.86
CA MET A 391 25.63 16.25 -17.83
C MET A 391 24.27 16.20 -18.54
N LEU A 392 23.78 15.01 -18.89
CA LEU A 392 22.42 14.72 -19.32
C LEU A 392 21.89 13.54 -18.48
#